data_AF-A0A815DSJ0-F1
#
_entry.id   AF-A0A815DSJ0-F1
#
_cell.length_a   1.000
_cell.length_b   1.000
_cell.length_c   1.000
_cell.angle_alpha   90.00
_cell.angle_beta   90.00
_cell.angle_gamma   90.00
#
_symmetry.space_group_name_H-M   'P 1'
#
loop_
_entity.id
_entity.type
_entity.pdbx_description
1 polymer ?
#
loop_
_entity_poly.entity_id
_entity_poly.type
_entity_poly.pdbx_seq_one_letter_code
_entity_poly.pdbx_strand_id
1 'polypeptide(L)'
;MDAFRALIYSIRRMTTLFISGLQTNFYATYTTGSSLAISANQYQDQQGNVCSCFGALDCISPATIFDTTNEIVVMTISGLFAGCLPVNSILLSTIECFYNQTCIDNLLSYFSTNEIFTAMKINDQSHFPPNSSIGSIVNRLMIEDLTINISCEKYFNQCSPHMCTYSNTRRHGIVFITERIIGLLGGLTLVLRLTVPTIARLIRRIINYKSSGGVSLCMRLRTVARIIHRLVKELNLFKQQGSNDHQIRHQRIVSRLFILLFVGISAVLALYIYLSTDAYYEIVHNPDENQFDRLQKNYSTSLSCPCSTTSLQYSTFLSIEPRYHQLCSSDFVSLDWITYVSLVYHINEYYRLDYRLSGAGFFYLVSLFCTETKETVDRALSVFLQTQLVNSQVLSREFFESQSNSLIQNWQSTTVHQFIRTIQLMDALVQGNRLNSGQLNVQFTLNRATREARMIPQKYDLCTCGLSPCLKILSIYNYSLTKNDYTQIFQVPHFYTGCYSFNFTF
;
A
#
# COMPACT_ATOMS: atom_id res chain seq x y z
N MET A 1 -2.87 -11.51 -17.67
CA MET A 1 -4.00 -11.61 -18.61
C MET A 1 -5.31 -11.19 -17.94
N ASP A 2 -5.54 -11.54 -16.67
CA ASP A 2 -6.79 -11.22 -15.96
C ASP A 2 -6.98 -9.74 -15.62
N ALA A 3 -5.93 -9.01 -15.28
CA ALA A 3 -6.01 -7.55 -15.06
C ALA A 3 -6.43 -6.78 -16.31
N PHE A 4 -5.96 -7.21 -17.49
CA PHE A 4 -6.34 -6.62 -18.78
C PHE A 4 -7.78 -6.96 -19.16
N ARG A 5 -8.22 -8.20 -18.93
CA ARG A 5 -9.61 -8.62 -19.12
C ARG A 5 -10.57 -7.88 -18.19
N ALA A 6 -10.21 -7.75 -16.92
CA ALA A 6 -10.95 -6.98 -15.94
C ALA A 6 -11.05 -5.51 -16.35
N LEU A 7 -9.95 -4.89 -16.77
CA LEU A 7 -9.93 -3.52 -17.27
C LEU A 7 -10.87 -3.35 -18.47
N ILE A 8 -10.80 -4.24 -19.46
CA ILE A 8 -11.70 -4.20 -20.63
C ILE A 8 -13.16 -4.40 -20.21
N TYR A 9 -13.43 -5.29 -19.25
CA TYR A 9 -14.77 -5.55 -18.76
C TYR A 9 -15.37 -4.34 -18.04
N SER A 10 -14.60 -3.70 -17.16
CA SER A 10 -14.97 -2.44 -16.50
C SER A 10 -15.20 -1.33 -17.52
N ILE A 11 -14.27 -1.15 -18.48
CA ILE A 11 -14.43 -0.22 -19.60
C ILE A 11 -15.71 -0.49 -20.38
N ARG A 12 -16.02 -1.75 -20.70
CA ARG A 12 -17.24 -2.14 -21.40
C ARG A 12 -18.50 -1.74 -20.63
N ARG A 13 -18.57 -2.03 -19.32
CA ARG A 13 -19.74 -1.75 -18.47
C ARG A 13 -19.96 -0.27 -18.23
N MET A 14 -18.90 0.53 -18.17
CA MET A 14 -19.07 1.97 -18.06
C MET A 14 -19.37 2.59 -19.43
N THR A 15 -18.63 2.29 -20.50
CA THR A 15 -18.82 2.87 -21.85
C THR A 15 -20.19 2.62 -22.48
N THR A 16 -20.96 1.65 -21.96
CA THR A 16 -22.29 1.26 -22.44
C THR A 16 -23.27 2.45 -22.54
N LEU A 17 -23.17 3.49 -21.70
CA LEU A 17 -24.11 4.62 -21.79
C LEU A 17 -23.57 5.88 -22.50
N PHE A 18 -22.27 5.96 -22.75
CA PHE A 18 -21.64 7.29 -22.88
C PHE A 18 -21.63 7.93 -24.25
N ILE A 19 -22.10 7.25 -25.29
CA ILE A 19 -22.09 7.84 -26.63
C ILE A 19 -23.54 8.10 -27.06
N SER A 20 -23.87 9.39 -27.15
CA SER A 20 -25.09 9.97 -27.74
C SER A 20 -26.46 9.56 -27.17
N GLY A 21 -26.55 8.58 -26.26
CA GLY A 21 -27.84 8.11 -25.72
C GLY A 21 -28.55 9.11 -24.79
N LEU A 22 -27.80 9.88 -24.00
CA LEU A 22 -28.35 10.84 -23.03
C LEU A 22 -28.58 12.23 -23.61
N GLN A 23 -28.30 12.43 -24.91
CA GLN A 23 -28.36 13.73 -25.60
C GLN A 23 -27.59 14.85 -24.89
N THR A 24 -26.59 14.56 -24.03
CA THR A 24 -25.86 15.59 -23.27
C THR A 24 -24.67 16.18 -24.03
N ASN A 25 -24.08 15.46 -24.99
CA ASN A 25 -22.98 15.96 -25.81
C ASN A 25 -23.45 16.56 -27.15
N PHE A 26 -24.24 15.80 -27.90
CA PHE A 26 -24.80 16.15 -29.19
C PHE A 26 -26.27 15.80 -29.22
N TYR A 27 -27.01 16.50 -30.06
CA TYR A 27 -28.43 16.29 -30.28
C TYR A 27 -28.70 16.34 -31.78
N ALA A 28 -29.73 15.62 -32.22
CA ALA A 28 -30.16 15.64 -33.61
C ALA A 28 -31.23 16.72 -33.81
N THR A 29 -31.11 17.45 -34.92
CA THR A 29 -32.02 18.50 -35.34
C THR A 29 -32.50 18.23 -36.75
N TYR A 30 -33.74 18.63 -37.03
CA TYR A 30 -34.31 18.55 -38.36
C TYR A 30 -34.04 19.85 -39.12
N THR A 31 -33.41 19.75 -40.29
CA THR A 31 -33.18 20.90 -41.17
C THR A 31 -34.25 20.98 -42.26
N THR A 32 -34.49 22.18 -42.79
CA THR A 32 -35.46 22.41 -43.88
C THR A 32 -35.02 21.64 -45.14
N GLY A 33 -35.57 20.45 -45.36
CA GLY A 33 -35.18 19.58 -46.49
C GLY A 33 -35.26 18.07 -46.26
N SER A 34 -35.71 17.59 -45.11
CA SER A 34 -35.73 16.15 -44.74
C SER A 34 -34.37 15.58 -44.34
N SER A 35 -33.41 16.43 -44.00
CA SER A 35 -32.06 16.04 -43.57
C SER A 35 -31.91 16.14 -42.05
N LEU A 36 -31.35 15.10 -41.44
CA LEU A 36 -30.95 15.07 -40.02
C LEU A 36 -29.59 15.76 -39.87
N ALA A 37 -29.49 16.78 -39.02
CA ALA A 37 -28.24 17.42 -38.65
C ALA A 37 -27.91 17.11 -37.19
N ILE A 38 -26.67 16.67 -36.93
CA ILE A 38 -26.16 16.48 -35.57
C ILE A 38 -25.48 17.78 -35.15
N SER A 39 -25.95 18.36 -34.05
CA SER A 39 -25.47 19.61 -33.49
C SER A 39 -24.90 19.37 -32.10
N ALA A 40 -23.87 20.12 -31.70
CA ALA A 40 -23.31 20.04 -30.36
C ALA A 40 -24.21 20.78 -29.35
N ASN A 41 -24.34 20.23 -28.14
CA ASN A 41 -24.97 20.99 -27.07
C ASN A 41 -24.14 22.19 -26.65
N GLN A 42 -24.86 23.16 -26.09
CA GLN A 42 -24.29 24.35 -25.51
C GLN A 42 -24.74 24.42 -24.05
N TYR A 43 -23.77 24.64 -23.18
CA TYR A 43 -23.96 24.84 -21.74
C TYR A 43 -23.48 26.24 -21.38
N GLN A 44 -23.87 26.74 -20.22
CA GLN A 44 -23.26 27.95 -19.65
C GLN A 44 -22.17 27.53 -18.68
N ASP A 45 -20.94 28.01 -18.87
CA ASP A 45 -19.86 27.78 -17.91
C ASP A 45 -20.14 28.47 -16.56
N GLN A 46 -19.29 28.23 -15.56
CA GLN A 46 -19.45 28.83 -14.23
C GLN A 46 -19.33 30.37 -14.21
N GLN A 47 -18.86 30.96 -15.30
CA GLN A 47 -18.74 32.42 -15.50
C GLN A 47 -19.90 32.98 -16.36
N GLY A 48 -20.85 32.14 -16.79
CA GLY A 48 -22.00 32.52 -17.60
C GLY A 48 -21.72 32.60 -19.11
N ASN A 49 -20.54 32.20 -19.59
CA ASN A 49 -20.26 32.16 -21.03
C ASN A 49 -20.85 30.90 -21.67
N VAL A 50 -21.28 31.03 -22.92
CA VAL A 50 -21.77 29.90 -23.71
C VAL A 50 -20.59 29.01 -24.11
N CYS A 51 -20.62 27.76 -23.67
CA CYS A 51 -19.63 26.73 -23.90
C CYS A 51 -20.22 25.62 -24.78
N SER A 52 -19.57 25.30 -25.90
CA SER A 52 -20.05 24.31 -26.88
C SER A 52 -19.30 22.99 -26.77
N CYS A 53 -20.04 21.88 -26.72
CA CYS A 53 -19.47 20.52 -26.69
C CYS A 53 -18.68 20.13 -27.94
N PHE A 54 -18.76 20.95 -28.99
CA PHE A 54 -17.93 20.79 -30.18
C PHE A 54 -16.46 21.11 -29.90
N GLY A 55 -16.20 22.18 -29.13
CA GLY A 55 -14.86 22.73 -28.91
C GLY A 55 -14.34 22.62 -27.48
N ALA A 56 -15.23 22.51 -26.49
CA ALA A 56 -14.89 22.43 -25.08
C ALA A 56 -15.61 21.24 -24.43
N LEU A 57 -14.88 20.46 -23.62
CA LEU A 57 -15.35 19.18 -23.07
C LEU A 57 -15.74 19.25 -21.60
N ASP A 58 -15.26 20.28 -20.95
CA ASP A 58 -15.46 20.64 -19.56
C ASP A 58 -16.72 21.50 -19.35
N CYS A 59 -17.48 21.80 -20.41
CA CYS A 59 -18.73 22.53 -20.26
C CYS A 59 -19.73 21.73 -19.41
N ILE A 60 -20.22 22.38 -18.35
CA ILE A 60 -21.21 21.85 -17.43
C ILE A 60 -22.23 22.93 -17.08
N SER A 61 -23.46 22.54 -16.76
CA SER A 61 -24.49 23.41 -16.17
C SER A 61 -25.21 22.67 -15.04
N PRO A 62 -25.88 23.39 -14.12
CA PRO A 62 -26.78 22.75 -13.16
C PRO A 62 -27.81 21.88 -13.88
N ALA A 63 -28.15 20.73 -13.29
CA ALA A 63 -29.21 19.86 -13.79
C ALA A 63 -30.57 20.46 -13.47
N THR A 64 -31.43 20.60 -14.48
CA THR A 64 -32.70 21.29 -14.37
C THR A 64 -33.85 20.50 -15.00
N ILE A 65 -35.06 20.70 -14.48
CA ILE A 65 -36.30 20.25 -15.07
C ILE A 65 -36.95 21.44 -15.78
N PHE A 66 -37.43 21.23 -17.00
CA PHE A 66 -38.06 22.25 -17.81
C PHE A 66 -39.56 22.00 -17.96
N ASP A 67 -40.35 23.07 -17.92
CA ASP A 67 -41.69 23.06 -18.50
C ASP A 67 -41.57 23.23 -20.01
N THR A 68 -41.88 22.16 -20.73
CA THR A 68 -41.80 22.07 -22.19
C THR A 68 -42.70 23.07 -22.90
N THR A 69 -43.79 23.47 -22.25
CA THR A 69 -44.80 24.36 -22.84
C THR A 69 -44.32 25.82 -22.91
N ASN A 70 -43.46 26.22 -21.99
CA ASN A 70 -43.01 27.60 -21.82
C ASN A 70 -41.48 27.76 -21.95
N GLU A 71 -40.73 26.66 -22.08
CA GLU A 71 -39.26 26.61 -22.03
C GLU A 71 -38.66 27.21 -20.75
N ILE A 72 -39.39 27.12 -19.63
CA ILE A 72 -38.98 27.68 -18.34
C ILE A 72 -38.40 26.59 -17.44
N VAL A 73 -37.34 26.91 -16.69
CA VAL A 73 -36.81 26.05 -15.62
C VAL A 73 -37.82 26.02 -14.45
N VAL A 74 -38.37 24.84 -14.15
CA VAL A 74 -39.30 24.62 -13.04
C VAL A 74 -38.61 24.10 -11.77
N MET A 75 -37.44 23.48 -11.93
CA MET A 75 -36.62 23.03 -10.81
C MET A 75 -35.15 22.98 -11.21
N THR A 76 -34.28 23.46 -10.33
CA THR A 76 -32.85 23.16 -10.37
C THR A 76 -32.54 22.15 -9.28
N ILE A 77 -31.94 21.01 -9.65
CA ILE A 77 -31.66 19.94 -8.70
C ILE A 77 -30.35 20.25 -7.98
N SER A 78 -30.43 20.55 -6.69
CA SER A 78 -29.28 20.91 -5.86
C SER A 78 -28.18 19.85 -5.94
N GLY A 79 -26.97 20.30 -6.25
CA GLY A 79 -25.78 19.46 -6.32
C GLY A 79 -25.57 18.72 -7.65
N LEU A 80 -26.57 18.60 -8.52
CA LEU A 80 -26.42 17.85 -9.77
C LEU A 80 -26.00 18.74 -10.93
N PHE A 81 -25.11 18.21 -11.79
CA PHE A 81 -24.66 18.86 -13.02
C PHE A 81 -24.87 17.95 -14.23
N ALA A 82 -25.21 18.58 -15.35
CA ALA A 82 -25.18 18.00 -16.69
C ALA A 82 -24.04 18.65 -17.49
N GLY A 83 -23.48 17.96 -18.48
CA GLY A 83 -22.39 18.51 -19.27
C GLY A 83 -21.99 17.68 -20.48
N CYS A 84 -20.99 18.16 -21.21
CA CYS A 84 -20.54 17.53 -22.45
C CYS A 84 -19.99 16.12 -22.27
N LEU A 85 -19.36 15.85 -21.12
CA LEU A 85 -18.89 14.52 -20.71
C LEU A 85 -19.70 14.06 -19.50
N PRO A 86 -20.54 13.01 -19.63
CA PRO A 86 -21.38 12.59 -18.52
C PRO A 86 -20.59 12.10 -17.30
N VAL A 87 -19.42 11.47 -17.48
CA VAL A 87 -18.54 11.09 -16.35
C VAL A 87 -18.11 12.34 -15.61
N ASN A 88 -17.59 13.34 -16.32
CA ASN A 88 -17.10 14.57 -15.73
C ASN A 88 -18.20 15.31 -14.97
N SER A 89 -19.40 15.45 -15.57
CA SER A 89 -20.53 16.10 -14.89
C SER A 89 -20.97 15.35 -13.64
N ILE A 90 -20.93 14.01 -13.66
CA ILE A 90 -21.24 13.17 -12.48
C ILE A 90 -20.18 13.34 -11.40
N LEU A 91 -18.88 13.28 -11.74
CA LEU A 91 -17.81 13.45 -10.77
C LEU A 91 -17.80 14.85 -10.12
N LEU A 92 -18.27 15.88 -10.84
CA LEU A 92 -18.45 17.23 -10.30
C LEU A 92 -19.74 17.40 -9.49
N SER A 93 -20.74 16.54 -9.72
CA SER A 93 -21.99 16.55 -8.97
C SER A 93 -21.79 16.11 -7.52
N THR A 94 -22.62 16.65 -6.63
CA THR A 94 -22.80 16.18 -5.25
C THR A 94 -24.10 15.37 -5.18
N ILE A 95 -24.36 14.74 -4.04
CA ILE A 95 -25.59 13.98 -3.79
C ILE A 95 -26.45 14.64 -2.70
N GLU A 96 -26.27 15.95 -2.48
CA GLU A 96 -26.87 16.68 -1.35
C GLU A 96 -28.40 16.67 -1.37
N CYS A 97 -29.04 16.72 -2.55
CA CYS A 97 -30.48 16.59 -2.68
C CYS A 97 -31.00 15.26 -2.11
N PHE A 98 -30.21 14.19 -2.21
CA PHE A 98 -30.59 12.83 -1.81
C PHE A 98 -30.45 12.57 -0.30
N TYR A 99 -30.01 13.57 0.45
CA TYR A 99 -30.06 13.63 1.91
C TYR A 99 -31.26 14.44 2.44
N ASN A 100 -32.04 15.05 1.55
CA ASN A 100 -33.15 15.93 1.91
C ASN A 100 -34.46 15.41 1.32
N GLN A 101 -35.36 14.94 2.18
CA GLN A 101 -36.64 14.38 1.76
C GLN A 101 -37.48 15.38 0.94
N THR A 102 -37.51 16.66 1.32
CA THR A 102 -38.24 17.69 0.55
C THR A 102 -37.65 17.86 -0.85
N CYS A 103 -36.34 17.72 -1.02
CA CYS A 103 -35.72 17.80 -2.35
C CYS A 103 -36.13 16.59 -3.22
N ILE A 104 -36.11 15.39 -2.64
CA ILE A 104 -36.57 14.16 -3.30
C ILE A 104 -38.06 14.27 -3.66
N ASP A 105 -38.92 14.64 -2.71
CA ASP A 105 -40.37 14.74 -2.94
C ASP A 105 -40.70 15.74 -4.06
N ASN A 106 -40.01 16.89 -4.08
CA ASN A 106 -40.13 17.88 -5.15
C ASN A 106 -39.65 17.32 -6.50
N LEU A 107 -38.52 16.61 -6.53
CA LEU A 107 -38.01 15.96 -7.73
C LEU A 107 -39.02 14.92 -8.26
N LEU A 108 -39.54 14.07 -7.36
CA LEU A 108 -40.48 12.99 -7.68
C LEU A 108 -41.82 13.52 -8.20
N SER A 109 -42.25 14.71 -7.80
CA SER A 109 -43.49 15.34 -8.29
C SER A 109 -43.54 15.55 -9.81
N TYR A 110 -42.38 15.52 -10.48
CA TYR A 110 -42.26 15.67 -11.94
C TYR A 110 -42.23 14.32 -12.70
N PHE A 111 -42.39 13.20 -12.01
CA PHE A 111 -42.47 11.84 -12.55
C PHE A 111 -43.86 11.23 -12.29
N SER A 112 -44.20 10.14 -12.99
CA SER A 112 -45.60 9.72 -13.20
C SER A 112 -46.10 8.58 -12.31
N THR A 113 -45.34 8.21 -11.28
CA THR A 113 -45.60 7.03 -10.45
C THR A 113 -45.55 7.39 -8.97
N ASN A 114 -46.41 6.80 -8.15
CA ASN A 114 -46.47 7.05 -6.71
C ASN A 114 -45.49 6.15 -5.93
N GLU A 115 -44.26 6.01 -6.41
CA GLU A 115 -43.22 5.31 -5.65
C GLU A 115 -42.67 6.23 -4.55
N ILE A 116 -42.36 5.64 -3.40
CA ILE A 116 -41.85 6.38 -2.25
C ILE A 116 -40.37 6.04 -2.09
N PHE A 117 -39.50 7.04 -2.28
CA PHE A 117 -38.07 6.92 -2.01
C PHE A 117 -37.70 7.74 -0.78
N THR A 118 -36.91 7.15 0.10
CA THR A 118 -36.51 7.79 1.36
C THR A 118 -35.13 8.42 1.22
N ALA A 119 -34.96 9.63 1.75
CA ALA A 119 -33.67 10.29 1.83
C ALA A 119 -32.64 9.47 2.61
N MET A 120 -31.40 9.50 2.16
CA MET A 120 -30.28 8.96 2.93
C MET A 120 -30.13 9.72 4.25
N LYS A 121 -29.78 9.00 5.31
CA LYS A 121 -29.54 9.61 6.62
C LYS A 121 -28.17 10.27 6.64
N ILE A 122 -28.08 11.46 7.24
CA ILE A 122 -26.79 12.09 7.52
C ILE A 122 -26.09 11.27 8.60
N ASN A 123 -24.83 10.91 8.35
CA ASN A 123 -23.97 10.25 9.32
C ASN A 123 -22.85 11.21 9.73
N ASP A 124 -22.87 11.68 10.98
CA ASP A 124 -21.87 12.61 11.51
C ASP A 124 -20.45 12.01 11.58
N GLN A 125 -20.33 10.68 11.49
CA GLN A 125 -19.06 9.95 11.41
C GLN A 125 -18.60 9.69 9.97
N SER A 126 -19.34 10.16 8.97
CA SER A 126 -18.94 10.06 7.56
C SER A 126 -17.73 10.95 7.30
N HIS A 127 -16.76 10.46 6.53
CA HIS A 127 -15.69 11.30 6.03
C HIS A 127 -16.14 12.21 4.88
N PHE A 128 -17.31 11.93 4.31
CA PHE A 128 -17.91 12.68 3.22
C PHE A 128 -19.18 13.38 3.70
N PRO A 129 -19.15 14.71 3.92
CA PRO A 129 -20.37 15.47 4.14
C PRO A 129 -21.31 15.40 2.92
N PRO A 130 -22.62 15.67 3.08
CA PRO A 130 -23.61 15.58 1.99
C PRO A 130 -23.28 16.38 0.72
N ASN A 131 -22.54 17.49 0.86
CA ASN A 131 -22.10 18.35 -0.24
C ASN A 131 -20.77 17.91 -0.88
N SER A 132 -20.24 16.73 -0.52
CA SER A 132 -19.07 16.16 -1.17
C SER A 132 -19.38 15.82 -2.62
N SER A 133 -18.47 16.13 -3.53
CA SER A 133 -18.60 15.71 -4.92
C SER A 133 -18.44 14.19 -5.03
N ILE A 134 -19.20 13.56 -5.92
CA ILE A 134 -19.08 12.14 -6.25
C ILE A 134 -17.64 11.83 -6.67
N GLY A 135 -16.95 12.74 -7.35
CA GLY A 135 -15.55 12.61 -7.70
C GLY A 135 -14.63 12.48 -6.48
N SER A 136 -14.89 13.22 -5.41
CA SER A 136 -14.13 13.09 -4.15
C SER A 136 -14.35 11.73 -3.49
N ILE A 137 -15.59 11.22 -3.55
CA ILE A 137 -15.97 9.91 -3.02
C ILE A 137 -15.33 8.78 -3.88
N VAL A 138 -15.40 8.91 -5.21
CA VAL A 138 -14.78 8.02 -6.20
C VAL A 138 -13.25 7.97 -6.08
N ASN A 139 -12.60 9.11 -5.83
CA ASN A 139 -11.14 9.18 -5.64
C ASN A 139 -10.66 8.43 -4.39
N ARG A 140 -11.60 8.01 -3.52
CA ARG A 140 -11.35 7.11 -2.39
C ARG A 140 -12.03 5.75 -2.57
N LEU A 141 -12.28 5.34 -3.81
CA LEU A 141 -12.91 4.06 -4.19
C LEU A 141 -14.29 3.86 -3.54
N MET A 142 -15.01 4.94 -3.25
CA MET A 142 -16.26 4.90 -2.49
C MET A 142 -16.12 4.26 -1.11
N ILE A 143 -14.92 4.25 -0.51
CA ILE A 143 -14.66 3.69 0.82
C ILE A 143 -14.75 4.82 1.86
N GLU A 144 -15.58 4.61 2.88
CA GLU A 144 -15.63 5.44 4.09
C GLU A 144 -14.46 5.12 5.00
N ASP A 145 -14.28 3.83 5.31
CA ASP A 145 -13.29 3.38 6.28
C ASP A 145 -12.77 1.98 5.94
N LEU A 146 -11.57 1.67 6.42
CA LEU A 146 -10.90 0.40 6.28
C LEU A 146 -10.59 -0.16 7.67
N THR A 147 -11.30 -1.21 8.07
CA THR A 147 -10.97 -1.91 9.31
C THR A 147 -9.78 -2.83 9.06
N ILE A 148 -8.61 -2.45 9.56
CA ILE A 148 -7.36 -3.19 9.40
C ILE A 148 -7.02 -3.87 10.73
N ASN A 149 -6.89 -5.20 10.71
CA ASN A 149 -6.51 -5.99 11.87
C ASN A 149 -5.24 -6.78 11.58
N ILE A 150 -4.13 -6.36 12.19
CA ILE A 150 -2.81 -7.02 12.10
C ILE A 150 -2.55 -7.74 13.42
N SER A 151 -2.25 -9.05 13.34
CA SER A 151 -1.95 -9.87 14.51
C SER A 151 -0.48 -10.28 14.56
N CYS A 152 0.27 -9.61 15.45
CA CYS A 152 1.66 -9.99 15.76
C CYS A 152 1.75 -11.41 16.32
N GLU A 153 0.80 -11.80 17.16
CA GLU A 153 0.73 -13.15 17.74
C GLU A 153 0.60 -14.23 16.66
N LYS A 154 -0.33 -14.05 15.69
CA LYS A 154 -0.48 -14.99 14.57
C LYS A 154 0.79 -15.04 13.73
N TYR A 155 1.41 -13.90 13.45
CA TYR A 155 2.69 -13.84 12.73
C TYR A 155 3.80 -14.61 13.48
N PHE A 156 3.98 -14.35 14.77
CA PHE A 156 5.01 -14.98 15.59
C PHE A 156 4.82 -16.49 15.65
N ASN A 157 3.58 -16.95 15.87
CA ASN A 157 3.23 -18.36 15.90
C ASN A 157 3.48 -19.08 14.56
N GLN A 158 3.33 -18.39 13.42
CA GLN A 158 3.62 -18.95 12.10
C GLN A 158 5.12 -18.95 11.77
N CYS A 159 5.85 -17.93 12.21
CA CYS A 159 7.32 -17.89 12.13
C CYS A 159 7.96 -18.98 13.00
N SER A 160 7.41 -19.23 14.21
CA SER A 160 7.77 -20.31 15.13
C SER A 160 9.28 -20.56 15.27
N PRO A 161 10.05 -19.63 15.88
CA PRO A 161 11.49 -19.80 16.02
C PRO A 161 11.84 -21.01 16.90
N HIS A 162 12.69 -21.92 16.41
CA HIS A 162 13.16 -23.07 17.20
C HIS A 162 14.21 -22.71 18.25
N MET A 163 15.05 -21.73 17.96
CA MET A 163 16.06 -21.22 18.88
C MET A 163 16.34 -19.75 18.62
N CYS A 164 16.69 -19.02 19.68
CA CYS A 164 17.23 -17.67 19.61
C CYS A 164 18.62 -17.66 20.22
N THR A 165 19.54 -16.89 19.64
CA THR A 165 20.89 -16.70 20.14
C THR A 165 21.20 -15.22 20.30
N TYR A 166 21.81 -14.83 21.40
CA TYR A 166 22.29 -13.46 21.61
C TYR A 166 23.69 -13.46 22.18
N SER A 167 24.46 -12.41 21.90
CA SER A 167 25.78 -12.23 22.51
C SER A 167 25.66 -11.51 23.85
N ASN A 168 26.30 -12.09 24.86
CA ASN A 168 26.47 -11.48 26.16
C ASN A 168 27.97 -11.31 26.43
N THR A 169 28.33 -10.38 27.30
CA THR A 169 29.74 -10.09 27.62
C THR A 169 30.07 -10.59 29.01
N ARG A 170 31.15 -11.36 29.14
CA ARG A 170 31.65 -11.80 30.44
C ARG A 170 33.12 -11.43 30.59
N ARG A 171 33.49 -11.06 31.81
CA ARG A 171 34.90 -10.93 32.20
C ARG A 171 35.53 -12.31 32.28
N HIS A 172 36.83 -12.36 32.00
CA HIS A 172 37.62 -13.57 32.13
C HIS A 172 37.49 -14.16 33.54
N GLY A 173 37.17 -15.45 33.61
CA GLY A 173 37.16 -16.19 34.86
C GLY A 173 38.59 -16.32 35.42
N ILE A 174 38.69 -16.49 36.74
CA ILE A 174 39.99 -16.55 37.43
C ILE A 174 40.90 -17.65 36.86
N VAL A 175 40.33 -18.76 36.40
CA VAL A 175 41.06 -19.89 35.80
C VAL A 175 41.76 -19.47 34.50
N PHE A 176 41.06 -18.79 33.60
CA PHE A 176 41.62 -18.29 32.34
C PHE A 176 42.74 -17.27 32.59
N ILE A 177 42.53 -16.38 33.56
CA ILE A 177 43.55 -15.41 34.00
C ILE A 177 44.78 -16.17 34.52
N THR A 178 44.60 -17.20 35.35
CA THR A 178 45.71 -18.01 35.87
C THR A 178 46.43 -18.81 34.79
N GLU A 179 45.75 -19.37 33.80
CA GLU A 179 46.37 -20.09 32.69
C GLU A 179 47.24 -19.19 31.83
N ARG A 180 46.80 -17.95 31.56
CA ARG A 180 47.62 -16.97 30.83
C ARG A 180 48.79 -16.45 31.65
N ILE A 181 48.62 -16.25 32.95
CA ILE A 181 49.73 -15.96 33.86
C ILE A 181 50.71 -17.15 33.89
N ILE A 182 50.25 -18.40 33.96
CA ILE A 182 51.09 -19.61 33.91
C ILE A 182 51.80 -19.72 32.56
N GLY A 183 51.16 -19.39 31.45
CA GLY A 183 51.80 -19.29 30.13
C GLY A 183 52.91 -18.24 30.10
N LEU A 184 52.71 -17.09 30.77
CA LEU A 184 53.73 -16.06 30.99
C LEU A 184 54.86 -16.57 31.92
N LEU A 185 54.52 -17.34 32.95
CA LEU A 185 55.46 -18.04 33.83
C LEU A 185 56.22 -19.15 33.08
N GLY A 186 55.70 -19.66 31.96
CA GLY A 186 56.44 -20.48 31.01
C GLY A 186 57.74 -19.79 30.56
N GLY A 187 57.67 -18.49 30.28
CA GLY A 187 58.84 -17.63 30.04
C GLY A 187 59.69 -17.41 31.31
N LEU A 188 59.06 -17.36 32.49
CA LEU A 188 59.77 -17.35 33.78
C LEU A 188 60.53 -18.67 34.03
N THR A 189 60.13 -19.82 33.51
CA THR A 189 60.88 -21.08 33.63
C THR A 189 62.27 -21.00 33.00
N LEU A 190 62.40 -20.24 31.90
CA LEU A 190 63.68 -19.92 31.28
C LEU A 190 64.53 -19.05 32.23
N VAL A 191 63.91 -18.06 32.88
CA VAL A 191 64.54 -17.18 33.87
C VAL A 191 64.91 -17.94 35.16
N LEU A 192 64.09 -18.89 35.61
CA LEU A 192 64.33 -19.77 36.75
C LEU A 192 65.46 -20.76 36.47
N ARG A 193 65.55 -21.34 35.27
CA ARG A 193 66.71 -22.15 34.86
C ARG A 193 68.02 -21.36 34.88
N LEU A 194 67.96 -20.03 34.74
CA LEU A 194 69.11 -19.13 34.83
C LEU A 194 69.39 -18.63 36.27
N THR A 195 68.36 -18.43 37.09
CA THR A 195 68.47 -17.88 38.46
C THR A 195 68.62 -18.94 39.55
N VAL A 196 68.11 -20.15 39.36
CA VAL A 196 68.27 -21.27 40.32
C VAL A 196 69.73 -21.67 40.52
N PRO A 197 70.61 -21.75 39.50
CA PRO A 197 72.03 -22.05 39.70
C PRO A 197 72.80 -20.95 40.44
N THR A 198 72.37 -19.69 40.35
CA THR A 198 72.96 -18.56 41.06
C THR A 198 72.47 -18.48 42.50
N ILE A 199 71.18 -18.72 42.74
CA ILE A 199 70.59 -18.82 44.08
C ILE A 199 71.12 -20.05 44.82
N ALA A 200 71.26 -21.20 44.17
CA ALA A 200 71.84 -22.41 44.76
C ALA A 200 73.32 -22.22 45.14
N ARG A 201 74.08 -21.46 44.34
CA ARG A 201 75.45 -21.04 44.69
C ARG A 201 75.47 -20.10 45.90
N LEU A 202 74.46 -19.24 46.05
CA LEU A 202 74.31 -18.32 47.18
C LEU A 202 73.93 -19.07 48.47
N ILE A 203 72.97 -19.99 48.39
CA ILE A 203 72.54 -20.83 49.52
C ILE A 203 73.69 -21.71 49.99
N ARG A 204 74.48 -22.30 49.08
CA ARG A 204 75.72 -23.01 49.44
C ARG A 204 76.74 -22.12 50.16
N ARG A 205 76.85 -20.83 49.80
CA ARG A 205 77.71 -19.87 50.51
C ARG A 205 77.18 -19.50 51.89
N ILE A 206 75.85 -19.43 52.06
CA ILE A 206 75.21 -19.10 53.36
C ILE A 206 75.27 -20.30 54.31
N ILE A 207 75.07 -21.53 53.82
CA ILE A 207 75.14 -22.76 54.63
C ILE A 207 76.58 -23.06 55.09
N ASN A 208 77.58 -22.72 54.27
CA ASN A 208 79.01 -22.89 54.63
C ASN A 208 79.55 -21.82 55.59
N TYR A 209 78.80 -20.75 55.87
CA TYR A 209 79.12 -19.77 56.90
C TYR A 209 78.39 -20.15 58.20
N LYS A 210 78.88 -21.18 58.89
CA LYS A 210 78.19 -21.74 60.06
C LYS A 210 78.52 -20.98 61.35
N SER A 211 77.46 -20.77 62.15
CA SER A 211 77.42 -20.60 63.61
C SER A 211 77.76 -19.23 64.23
N SER A 212 76.77 -18.56 64.82
CA SER A 212 76.68 -18.37 66.29
C SER A 212 75.49 -17.46 66.68
N GLY A 213 74.75 -17.85 67.74
CA GLY A 213 74.07 -16.93 68.68
C GLY A 213 72.80 -16.21 68.23
N GLY A 214 71.80 -16.11 69.11
CA GLY A 214 70.51 -15.48 68.84
C GLY A 214 70.58 -13.98 68.53
N VAL A 215 70.04 -13.59 67.37
CA VAL A 215 69.96 -12.20 66.92
C VAL A 215 68.51 -11.88 66.53
N SER A 216 68.03 -10.68 66.90
CA SER A 216 66.64 -10.26 66.72
C SER A 216 66.17 -10.22 65.25
N LEU A 217 64.88 -10.48 65.04
CA LEU A 217 64.21 -10.55 63.73
C LEU A 217 64.46 -9.31 62.86
N CYS A 218 64.56 -8.11 63.48
CA CYS A 218 64.81 -6.86 62.76
C CYS A 218 66.24 -6.76 62.21
N MET A 219 67.24 -7.32 62.89
CA MET A 219 68.61 -7.37 62.37
C MET A 219 68.74 -8.41 61.25
N ARG A 220 67.99 -9.53 61.32
CA ARG A 220 67.86 -10.48 60.19
C ARG A 220 67.20 -9.84 58.97
N LEU A 221 66.12 -9.08 59.15
CA LEU A 221 65.44 -8.35 58.07
C LEU A 221 66.32 -7.27 57.44
N ARG A 222 67.09 -6.50 58.24
CA ARG A 222 68.06 -5.52 57.71
C ARG A 222 69.21 -6.19 56.97
N THR A 223 69.67 -7.35 57.43
CA THR A 223 70.74 -8.09 56.77
C THR A 223 70.25 -8.68 55.44
N VAL A 224 69.04 -9.22 55.42
CA VAL A 224 68.36 -9.67 54.18
C VAL A 224 68.14 -8.50 53.23
N ALA A 225 67.67 -7.34 53.70
CA ALA A 225 67.49 -6.15 52.87
C ALA A 225 68.80 -5.63 52.27
N ARG A 226 69.92 -5.65 53.02
CA ARG A 226 71.26 -5.31 52.50
C ARG A 226 71.78 -6.32 51.48
N ILE A 227 71.52 -7.61 51.71
CA ILE A 227 71.89 -8.68 50.77
C ILE A 227 71.09 -8.52 49.47
N ILE A 228 69.78 -8.28 49.56
CA ILE A 228 68.92 -8.01 48.39
C ILE A 228 69.40 -6.75 47.67
N HIS A 229 69.70 -5.66 48.37
CA HIS A 229 70.20 -4.43 47.76
C HIS A 229 71.53 -4.65 47.02
N ARG A 230 72.45 -5.43 47.59
CA ARG A 230 73.73 -5.78 46.94
C ARG A 230 73.52 -6.70 45.72
N LEU A 231 72.60 -7.66 45.81
CA LEU A 231 72.23 -8.55 44.70
C LEU A 231 71.60 -7.78 43.52
N VAL A 232 70.71 -6.82 43.80
CA VAL A 232 70.12 -5.93 42.78
C VAL A 232 71.19 -5.02 42.16
N LYS A 233 72.17 -4.57 42.96
CA LYS A 233 73.28 -3.74 42.47
C LYS A 233 74.26 -4.53 41.58
N GLU A 234 74.41 -5.83 41.78
CA GLU A 234 75.35 -6.67 41.01
C GLU A 234 74.69 -7.52 39.92
N LEU A 235 73.37 -7.38 39.73
CA LEU A 235 72.60 -8.17 38.78
C LEU A 235 73.06 -7.94 37.33
N ASN A 236 73.54 -9.01 36.69
CA ASN A 236 73.95 -9.04 35.29
C ASN A 236 73.53 -10.40 34.68
N LEU A 237 72.74 -10.37 33.62
CA LEU A 237 72.18 -11.56 32.94
C LEU A 237 73.13 -12.16 31.89
N PHE A 238 74.16 -11.42 31.47
CA PHE A 238 75.13 -11.89 30.47
C PHE A 238 76.17 -12.83 31.12
N LYS A 239 76.48 -13.96 30.48
CA LYS A 239 77.61 -14.81 30.89
C LYS A 239 78.91 -14.02 30.69
N GLN A 240 79.71 -13.97 31.76
CA GLN A 240 80.93 -13.17 31.88
C GLN A 240 81.92 -13.46 30.74
N GLN A 241 82.17 -12.49 29.87
CA GLN A 241 83.10 -12.66 28.75
C GLN A 241 83.80 -11.36 28.29
N GLY A 242 83.97 -10.38 29.18
CA GLY A 242 84.70 -9.14 28.88
C GLY A 242 85.66 -8.78 30.00
N SER A 243 86.89 -8.41 29.66
CA SER A 243 87.92 -7.97 30.62
C SER A 243 87.85 -6.47 30.95
N ASN A 244 86.91 -5.72 30.34
CA ASN A 244 86.85 -4.26 30.41
C ASN A 244 85.67 -3.76 31.27
N ASP A 245 85.94 -2.86 32.22
CA ASP A 245 84.98 -2.40 33.24
C ASP A 245 83.77 -1.66 32.65
N HIS A 246 83.97 -0.95 31.53
CA HIS A 246 82.88 -0.29 30.78
C HIS A 246 81.86 -1.30 30.21
N GLN A 247 82.32 -2.46 29.73
CA GLN A 247 81.44 -3.49 29.18
C GLN A 247 80.58 -4.13 30.28
N ILE A 248 81.16 -4.36 31.46
CA ILE A 248 80.43 -4.91 32.62
C ILE A 248 79.35 -3.92 33.08
N ARG A 249 79.65 -2.61 33.10
CA ARG A 249 78.67 -1.57 33.44
C ARG A 249 77.52 -1.51 32.44
N HIS A 250 77.80 -1.61 31.14
CA HIS A 250 76.78 -1.66 30.09
C HIS A 250 75.89 -2.91 30.22
N GLN A 251 76.48 -4.07 30.44
CA GLN A 251 75.75 -5.33 30.63
C GLN A 251 74.82 -5.29 31.86
N ARG A 252 75.24 -4.69 32.98
CA ARG A 252 74.39 -4.48 34.16
C ARG A 252 73.22 -3.53 33.88
N ILE A 253 73.43 -2.45 33.13
CA ILE A 253 72.37 -1.49 32.77
C ILE A 253 71.34 -2.17 31.87
N VAL A 254 71.79 -2.88 30.83
CA VAL A 254 70.91 -3.62 29.91
C VAL A 254 70.12 -4.71 30.65
N SER A 255 70.74 -5.41 31.59
CA SER A 255 70.06 -6.44 32.40
C SER A 255 68.95 -5.86 33.28
N ARG A 256 69.18 -4.68 33.89
CA ARG A 256 68.16 -4.00 34.70
C ARG A 256 67.04 -3.42 33.85
N LEU A 257 67.39 -2.84 32.70
CA LEU A 257 66.43 -2.31 31.74
C LEU A 257 65.54 -3.44 31.22
N PHE A 258 66.12 -4.60 30.87
CA PHE A 258 65.38 -5.79 30.44
C PHE A 258 64.37 -6.26 31.49
N ILE A 259 64.78 -6.35 32.76
CA ILE A 259 63.87 -6.79 33.84
C ILE A 259 62.77 -5.76 34.10
N LEU A 260 63.10 -4.46 34.13
CA LEU A 260 62.10 -3.39 34.31
C LEU A 260 61.08 -3.39 33.16
N LEU A 261 61.55 -3.52 31.91
CA LEU A 261 60.69 -3.63 30.74
C LEU A 261 59.84 -4.90 30.78
N PHE A 262 60.41 -6.04 31.17
CA PHE A 262 59.69 -7.30 31.26
C PHE A 262 58.57 -7.24 32.31
N VAL A 263 58.84 -6.71 33.50
CA VAL A 263 57.84 -6.51 34.56
C VAL A 263 56.78 -5.49 34.11
N GLY A 264 57.20 -4.39 33.48
CA GLY A 264 56.29 -3.39 32.93
C GLY A 264 55.33 -3.95 31.88
N ILE A 265 55.86 -4.67 30.89
CA ILE A 265 55.07 -5.32 29.84
C ILE A 265 54.13 -6.37 30.45
N SER A 266 54.60 -7.16 31.42
CA SER A 266 53.79 -8.17 32.09
C SER A 266 52.63 -7.54 32.88
N ALA A 267 52.88 -6.42 33.57
CA ALA A 267 51.85 -5.69 34.31
C ALA A 267 50.80 -5.08 33.36
N VAL A 268 51.22 -4.51 32.23
CA VAL A 268 50.32 -3.97 31.20
C VAL A 268 49.46 -5.08 30.58
N LEU A 269 50.06 -6.24 30.26
CA LEU A 269 49.32 -7.39 29.74
C LEU A 269 48.33 -7.96 30.77
N ALA A 270 48.72 -8.04 32.04
CA ALA A 270 47.82 -8.48 33.10
C ALA A 270 46.64 -7.52 33.29
N LEU A 271 46.89 -6.21 33.24
CA LEU A 271 45.84 -5.19 33.29
C LEU A 271 44.93 -5.26 32.07
N TYR A 272 45.48 -5.46 30.87
CA TYR A 272 44.71 -5.65 29.64
C TYR A 272 43.80 -6.87 29.73
N ILE A 273 44.32 -8.03 30.16
CA ILE A 273 43.54 -9.26 30.32
C ILE A 273 42.44 -9.10 31.39
N TYR A 274 42.71 -8.33 32.45
CA TYR A 274 41.72 -8.06 33.49
C TYR A 274 40.58 -7.16 33.00
N LEU A 275 40.91 -6.17 32.16
CA LEU A 275 39.93 -5.23 31.60
C LEU A 275 39.21 -5.77 30.37
N SER A 276 39.79 -6.73 29.65
CA SER A 276 39.18 -7.31 28.46
C SER A 276 38.00 -8.22 28.81
N THR A 277 36.98 -8.17 27.96
CA THR A 277 35.78 -9.00 28.03
C THR A 277 35.62 -9.74 26.73
N ASP A 278 35.21 -11.00 26.80
CA ASP A 278 34.88 -11.79 25.62
C ASP A 278 33.36 -11.85 25.44
N ALA A 279 32.93 -11.81 24.18
CA ALA A 279 31.56 -12.07 23.80
C ALA A 279 31.33 -13.58 23.74
N TYR A 280 30.28 -14.06 24.40
CA TYR A 280 29.82 -15.44 24.30
C TYR A 280 28.35 -15.45 23.90
N TYR A 281 27.90 -16.54 23.26
CA TYR A 281 26.51 -16.68 22.83
C TYR A 281 25.71 -17.50 23.82
N GLU A 282 24.54 -16.99 24.20
CA GLU A 282 23.52 -17.73 24.95
C GLU A 282 22.44 -18.22 23.99
N ILE A 283 21.92 -19.43 24.23
CA ILE A 283 20.92 -20.08 23.38
C ILE A 283 19.64 -20.27 24.18
N VAL A 284 18.52 -19.80 23.63
CA VAL A 284 17.17 -20.00 24.18
C VAL A 284 16.39 -20.87 23.20
N HIS A 285 15.85 -21.99 23.69
CA HIS A 285 15.09 -22.94 22.88
C HIS A 285 13.59 -22.66 22.94
N ASN A 286 12.93 -22.70 21.78
CA ASN A 286 11.47 -22.49 21.60
C ASN A 286 10.93 -21.30 22.41
N PRO A 287 11.42 -20.07 22.17
CA PRO A 287 10.99 -18.90 22.92
C PRO A 287 9.52 -18.56 22.62
N ASP A 288 8.80 -18.12 23.66
CA ASP A 288 7.49 -17.48 23.49
C ASP A 288 7.62 -16.01 23.02
N GLU A 289 6.53 -15.40 22.55
CA GLU A 289 6.54 -14.02 22.03
C GLU A 289 7.04 -13.02 23.09
N ASN A 290 6.64 -13.17 24.35
CA ASN A 290 7.06 -12.28 25.43
C ASN A 290 8.56 -12.44 25.79
N GLN A 291 9.11 -13.65 25.65
CA GLN A 291 10.54 -13.90 25.79
C GLN A 291 11.31 -13.26 24.65
N PHE A 292 10.85 -13.44 23.42
CA PHE A 292 11.43 -12.76 22.26
C PHE A 292 11.43 -11.24 22.43
N ASP A 293 10.30 -10.64 22.80
CA ASP A 293 10.20 -9.17 22.99
C ASP A 293 11.17 -8.67 24.07
N ARG A 294 11.33 -9.40 25.17
CA ARG A 294 12.30 -9.07 26.22
C ARG A 294 13.74 -9.15 25.71
N LEU A 295 14.07 -10.21 24.96
CA LEU A 295 15.40 -10.38 24.38
C LEU A 295 15.69 -9.31 23.33
N GLN A 296 14.73 -9.00 22.47
CA GLN A 296 14.85 -7.97 21.43
C GLN A 296 15.08 -6.60 22.05
N LYS A 297 14.42 -6.30 23.18
CA LYS A 297 14.63 -5.04 23.91
C LYS A 297 16.04 -4.93 24.53
N ASN A 298 16.59 -6.02 25.04
CA ASN A 298 17.86 -6.01 25.77
C ASN A 298 19.08 -6.25 24.88
N TYR A 299 18.93 -6.98 23.77
CA TYR A 299 20.02 -7.48 22.93
C TYR A 299 19.78 -7.25 21.43
N SER A 300 19.08 -6.18 21.06
CA SER A 300 18.65 -5.88 19.68
C SER A 300 19.75 -5.98 18.61
N THR A 301 21.00 -5.69 18.95
CA THR A 301 22.13 -5.67 18.01
C THR A 301 22.76 -7.04 17.76
N SER A 302 22.55 -8.01 18.67
CA SER A 302 23.18 -9.34 18.60
C SER A 302 22.20 -10.51 18.65
N LEU A 303 20.91 -10.24 18.87
CA LEU A 303 19.87 -11.25 18.85
C LEU A 303 19.64 -11.78 17.42
N SER A 304 19.68 -13.10 17.28
CA SER A 304 19.31 -13.82 16.07
C SER A 304 18.31 -14.91 16.43
N CYS A 305 17.16 -14.88 15.79
CA CYS A 305 16.05 -15.80 15.99
C CYS A 305 15.57 -16.25 14.62
N PRO A 306 16.11 -17.32 14.04
CA PRO A 306 15.65 -17.82 12.74
C PRO A 306 14.19 -18.28 12.79
N CYS A 307 13.39 -17.84 11.81
CA CYS A 307 12.05 -18.39 11.60
C CYS A 307 12.14 -19.81 11.01
N SER A 308 11.26 -20.70 11.45
CA SER A 308 11.08 -22.01 10.83
C SER A 308 10.41 -21.90 9.47
N THR A 309 9.48 -20.94 9.33
CA THR A 309 8.82 -20.62 8.07
C THR A 309 9.32 -19.27 7.57
N THR A 310 10.04 -19.25 6.44
CA THR A 310 10.66 -18.03 5.92
C THR A 310 9.78 -17.23 4.97
N SER A 311 8.61 -17.77 4.60
CA SER A 311 7.66 -17.14 3.68
C SER A 311 6.23 -17.36 4.18
N LEU A 312 5.55 -16.27 4.52
CA LEU A 312 4.20 -16.28 5.11
C LEU A 312 3.25 -15.41 4.29
N GLN A 313 2.07 -15.92 3.97
CA GLN A 313 1.05 -15.11 3.30
C GLN A 313 0.42 -14.11 4.26
N TYR A 314 0.19 -12.87 3.82
CA TYR A 314 -0.46 -11.83 4.64
C TYR A 314 -1.84 -12.26 5.15
N SER A 315 -2.59 -13.05 4.38
CA SER A 315 -3.88 -13.65 4.78
C SER A 315 -3.86 -14.38 6.12
N THR A 316 -2.70 -14.87 6.57
CA THR A 316 -2.58 -15.63 7.83
C THR A 316 -2.61 -14.76 9.09
N PHE A 317 -2.23 -13.48 8.99
CA PHE A 317 -2.08 -12.58 10.14
C PHE A 317 -2.69 -11.18 9.94
N LEU A 318 -3.18 -10.87 8.74
CA LEU A 318 -3.78 -9.57 8.39
C LEU A 318 -5.20 -9.77 7.83
N SER A 319 -6.15 -8.99 8.33
CA SER A 319 -7.49 -8.83 7.76
C SER A 319 -7.75 -7.36 7.42
N ILE A 320 -8.43 -7.10 6.29
CA ILE A 320 -8.84 -5.77 5.87
C ILE A 320 -10.30 -5.85 5.42
N GLU A 321 -11.17 -5.06 6.06
CA GLU A 321 -12.60 -5.01 5.74
C GLU A 321 -13.01 -3.59 5.33
N PRO A 322 -13.35 -3.36 4.05
CA PRO A 322 -13.78 -2.06 3.57
C PRO A 322 -15.25 -1.79 3.92
N ARG A 323 -15.51 -0.61 4.48
CA ARG A 323 -16.85 -0.05 4.62
C ARG A 323 -17.09 0.96 3.51
N TYR A 324 -18.02 0.67 2.62
CA TYR A 324 -18.36 1.55 1.50
C TYR A 324 -19.30 2.69 1.91
N HIS A 325 -19.27 3.77 1.13
CA HIS A 325 -20.14 4.92 1.25
C HIS A 325 -21.60 4.50 1.11
N GLN A 326 -22.48 5.04 1.95
CA GLN A 326 -23.88 4.60 2.07
C GLN A 326 -24.71 4.75 0.79
N LEU A 327 -24.30 5.63 -0.13
CA LEU A 327 -24.84 5.74 -1.49
C LEU A 327 -24.87 4.37 -2.18
N CYS A 328 -23.82 3.57 -2.02
CA CYS A 328 -23.67 2.26 -2.68
C CYS A 328 -24.59 1.16 -2.11
N SER A 329 -25.28 1.45 -1.02
CA SER A 329 -26.30 0.58 -0.42
C SER A 329 -27.68 1.25 -0.38
N SER A 330 -27.83 2.42 -1.02
CA SER A 330 -29.07 3.20 -1.01
C SER A 330 -30.01 2.80 -2.15
N ASP A 331 -31.27 3.20 -2.04
CA ASP A 331 -32.26 2.98 -3.11
C ASP A 331 -31.85 3.69 -4.41
N PHE A 332 -31.05 4.76 -4.34
CA PHE A 332 -30.65 5.57 -5.50
C PHE A 332 -29.69 4.87 -6.47
N VAL A 333 -29.13 3.72 -6.09
CA VAL A 333 -28.33 2.86 -7.01
C VAL A 333 -29.07 1.57 -7.39
N SER A 334 -30.31 1.41 -6.91
CA SER A 334 -31.15 0.25 -7.20
C SER A 334 -31.75 0.31 -8.60
N LEU A 335 -32.15 -0.86 -9.11
CA LEU A 335 -32.87 -0.95 -10.37
C LEU A 335 -34.25 -0.26 -10.28
N ASP A 336 -34.90 -0.28 -9.12
CA ASP A 336 -36.22 0.32 -8.92
C ASP A 336 -36.16 1.84 -9.10
N TRP A 337 -35.17 2.49 -8.48
CA TRP A 337 -34.92 3.92 -8.69
C TRP A 337 -34.58 4.25 -10.14
N ILE A 338 -33.62 3.52 -10.73
CA ILE A 338 -33.19 3.77 -12.12
C ILE A 338 -34.35 3.58 -13.09
N THR A 339 -35.18 2.56 -12.88
CA THR A 339 -36.38 2.31 -13.68
C THR A 339 -37.39 3.43 -13.49
N TYR A 340 -37.66 3.84 -12.25
CA TYR A 340 -38.55 4.94 -11.93
C TYR A 340 -38.16 6.22 -12.66
N VAL A 341 -36.90 6.66 -12.54
CA VAL A 341 -36.44 7.89 -13.20
C VAL A 341 -36.31 7.75 -14.72
N SER A 342 -36.39 6.52 -15.26
CA SER A 342 -36.45 6.26 -16.71
C SER A 342 -37.86 6.32 -17.30
N LEU A 343 -38.90 6.27 -16.45
CA LEU A 343 -40.30 6.36 -16.86
C LEU A 343 -40.66 7.82 -17.18
N VAL A 344 -40.23 8.27 -18.34
CA VAL A 344 -40.55 9.60 -18.87
C VAL A 344 -41.98 9.57 -19.45
N TYR A 345 -42.87 10.41 -18.91
CA TYR A 345 -44.25 10.53 -19.38
C TYR A 345 -44.33 10.99 -20.84
N HIS A 346 -45.45 10.69 -21.49
CA HIS A 346 -45.83 11.14 -22.82
C HIS A 346 -46.10 12.66 -22.88
N ILE A 347 -45.09 13.50 -22.63
CA ILE A 347 -45.12 14.92 -22.95
C ILE A 347 -44.35 15.10 -24.25
N ASN A 348 -44.98 15.73 -25.23
CA ASN A 348 -44.60 15.59 -26.63
C ASN A 348 -43.31 16.32 -27.04
N GLU A 349 -42.64 17.09 -26.17
CA GLU A 349 -41.47 17.90 -26.54
C GLU A 349 -40.56 18.19 -25.31
N TYR A 350 -39.71 17.26 -24.85
CA TYR A 350 -38.76 17.59 -23.76
C TYR A 350 -37.65 18.52 -24.25
N TYR A 351 -37.37 19.60 -23.51
CA TYR A 351 -36.16 20.38 -23.74
C TYR A 351 -34.94 19.46 -23.61
N ARG A 352 -34.04 19.49 -24.58
CA ARG A 352 -32.91 18.53 -24.69
C ARG A 352 -31.97 18.49 -23.47
N LEU A 353 -31.96 19.53 -22.64
CA LEU A 353 -31.16 19.59 -21.40
C LEU A 353 -31.98 19.24 -20.14
N ASP A 354 -33.21 18.73 -20.30
CA ASP A 354 -34.04 18.31 -19.19
C ASP A 354 -33.46 17.09 -18.48
N TYR A 355 -33.34 17.18 -17.16
CA TYR A 355 -32.79 16.12 -16.34
C TYR A 355 -33.54 14.79 -16.49
N ARG A 356 -34.84 14.80 -16.76
CA ARG A 356 -35.63 13.57 -16.95
C ARG A 356 -35.14 12.72 -18.12
N LEU A 357 -34.44 13.31 -19.09
CA LEU A 357 -33.83 12.59 -20.22
C LEU A 357 -32.50 11.91 -19.85
N SER A 358 -31.80 12.41 -18.82
CA SER A 358 -30.44 11.98 -18.47
C SER A 358 -30.31 11.36 -17.06
N GLY A 359 -31.33 11.50 -16.21
CA GLY A 359 -31.31 11.07 -14.81
C GLY A 359 -31.13 9.57 -14.61
N ALA A 360 -31.77 8.73 -15.44
CA ALA A 360 -31.56 7.29 -15.41
C ALA A 360 -30.11 6.92 -15.72
N GLY A 361 -29.50 7.57 -16.73
CA GLY A 361 -28.10 7.37 -17.07
C GLY A 361 -27.15 7.85 -15.97
N PHE A 362 -27.49 8.95 -15.31
CA PHE A 362 -26.76 9.46 -14.15
C PHE A 362 -26.67 8.40 -13.04
N PHE A 363 -27.81 7.90 -12.58
CA PHE A 363 -27.85 6.97 -11.45
C PHE A 363 -27.36 5.58 -11.79
N TYR A 364 -27.53 5.14 -13.03
CA TYR A 364 -26.88 3.93 -13.50
C TYR A 364 -25.36 4.04 -13.44
N LEU A 365 -24.76 5.18 -13.82
CA LEU A 365 -23.31 5.35 -13.68
C LEU A 365 -22.88 5.36 -12.22
N VAL A 366 -23.62 6.01 -11.33
CA VAL A 366 -23.33 5.98 -9.89
C VAL A 366 -23.37 4.53 -9.37
N SER A 367 -24.37 3.75 -9.77
CA SER A 367 -24.48 2.32 -9.44
C SER A 367 -23.29 1.51 -9.98
N LEU A 368 -22.84 1.82 -11.19
CA LEU A 368 -21.63 1.24 -11.76
C LEU A 368 -20.38 1.62 -10.96
N PHE A 369 -20.19 2.88 -10.56
CA PHE A 369 -19.03 3.23 -9.74
C PHE A 369 -19.02 2.43 -8.42
N CYS A 370 -20.17 2.27 -7.78
CA CYS A 370 -20.29 1.45 -6.57
C CYS A 370 -19.93 -0.02 -6.82
N THR A 371 -20.41 -0.59 -7.92
CA THR A 371 -20.11 -2.00 -8.27
C THR A 371 -18.63 -2.19 -8.63
N GLU A 372 -18.10 -1.32 -9.48
CA GLU A 372 -16.77 -1.44 -10.05
C GLU A 372 -15.67 -1.10 -9.05
N THR A 373 -15.91 -0.15 -8.13
CA THR A 373 -15.00 0.08 -6.99
C THR A 373 -14.93 -1.14 -6.08
N LYS A 374 -16.08 -1.75 -5.75
CA LYS A 374 -16.13 -2.98 -4.96
C LYS A 374 -15.35 -4.12 -5.62
N GLU A 375 -15.65 -4.42 -6.88
CA GLU A 375 -14.94 -5.47 -7.63
C GLU A 375 -13.42 -5.19 -7.74
N THR A 376 -13.04 -3.92 -7.91
CA THR A 376 -11.62 -3.51 -7.99
C THR A 376 -10.91 -3.73 -6.66
N VAL A 377 -11.53 -3.33 -5.55
CA VAL A 377 -10.99 -3.49 -4.19
C VAL A 377 -10.90 -4.97 -3.83
N ASP A 378 -11.96 -5.75 -4.06
CA ASP A 378 -12.00 -7.19 -3.76
C ASP A 378 -10.89 -7.94 -4.51
N ARG A 379 -10.71 -7.64 -5.80
CA ARG A 379 -9.65 -8.24 -6.63
C ARG A 379 -8.25 -7.83 -6.15
N ALA A 380 -8.05 -6.54 -5.89
CA ALA A 380 -6.77 -6.03 -5.41
C ALA A 380 -6.42 -6.61 -4.03
N LEU A 381 -7.40 -6.70 -3.13
CA LEU A 381 -7.26 -7.25 -1.80
C LEU A 381 -6.95 -8.75 -1.84
N SER A 382 -7.64 -9.51 -2.69
CA SER A 382 -7.35 -10.94 -2.94
C SER A 382 -5.88 -11.15 -3.31
N VAL A 383 -5.36 -10.37 -4.25
CA VAL A 383 -3.95 -10.46 -4.67
C VAL A 383 -3.02 -10.05 -3.53
N PHE A 384 -3.33 -8.94 -2.85
CA PHE A 384 -2.54 -8.43 -1.73
C PHE A 384 -2.42 -9.45 -0.59
N LEU A 385 -3.52 -10.08 -0.16
CA LEU A 385 -3.51 -11.04 0.94
C LEU A 385 -2.76 -12.34 0.59
N GLN A 386 -2.59 -12.65 -0.70
CA GLN A 386 -1.77 -13.77 -1.17
C GLN A 386 -0.27 -13.43 -1.27
N THR A 387 0.10 -12.15 -1.16
CA THR A 387 1.51 -11.75 -1.15
C THR A 387 2.24 -12.36 0.06
N GLN A 388 3.53 -12.63 -0.12
CA GLN A 388 4.36 -13.30 0.88
C GLN A 388 5.25 -12.29 1.60
N LEU A 389 5.19 -12.28 2.93
CA LEU A 389 6.22 -11.71 3.78
C LEU A 389 7.38 -12.70 3.85
N VAL A 390 8.52 -12.33 3.26
CA VAL A 390 9.73 -13.16 3.24
C VAL A 390 10.71 -12.64 4.27
N ASN A 391 10.95 -13.41 5.32
CA ASN A 391 12.02 -13.12 6.27
C ASN A 391 12.62 -14.40 6.85
N SER A 392 13.94 -14.40 7.03
CA SER A 392 14.65 -15.52 7.65
C SER A 392 14.73 -15.43 9.17
N GLN A 393 14.42 -14.26 9.75
CA GLN A 393 14.48 -13.99 11.19
C GLN A 393 13.12 -13.56 11.72
N VAL A 394 12.90 -13.66 13.02
CA VAL A 394 11.73 -13.03 13.66
C VAL A 394 11.88 -11.51 13.57
N LEU A 395 10.84 -10.82 13.07
CA LEU A 395 10.79 -9.36 13.08
C LEU A 395 10.34 -8.86 14.46
N SER A 396 10.89 -7.73 14.92
CA SER A 396 10.31 -7.03 16.06
C SER A 396 8.93 -6.50 15.70
N ARG A 397 8.06 -6.32 16.71
CA ARG A 397 6.71 -5.77 16.52
C ARG A 397 6.72 -4.48 15.70
N GLU A 398 7.58 -3.54 16.06
CA GLU A 398 7.73 -2.25 15.35
C GLU A 398 8.10 -2.45 13.87
N PHE A 399 9.03 -3.34 13.58
CA PHE A 399 9.46 -3.61 12.19
C PHE A 399 8.39 -4.33 11.39
N PHE A 400 7.72 -5.31 11.99
CA PHE A 400 6.62 -6.05 11.38
C PHE A 400 5.43 -5.14 11.06
N GLU A 401 5.01 -4.30 12.01
CA GLU A 401 3.94 -3.33 11.82
C GLU A 401 4.33 -2.28 10.77
N SER A 402 5.56 -1.75 10.82
CA SER A 402 6.03 -0.78 9.84
C SER A 402 6.08 -1.36 8.42
N GLN A 403 6.57 -2.59 8.24
CA GLN A 403 6.60 -3.24 6.94
C GLN A 403 5.18 -3.53 6.43
N SER A 404 4.31 -4.04 7.29
CA SER A 404 2.90 -4.31 6.95
C SER A 404 2.17 -3.03 6.54
N ASN A 405 2.31 -1.96 7.31
CA ASN A 405 1.68 -0.67 7.03
C ASN A 405 2.20 -0.06 5.71
N SER A 406 3.50 -0.16 5.43
CA SER A 406 4.07 0.28 4.16
C SER A 406 3.46 -0.46 2.96
N LEU A 407 3.31 -1.79 3.07
CA LEU A 407 2.70 -2.59 2.02
C LEU A 407 1.21 -2.26 1.83
N ILE A 408 0.46 -2.05 2.92
CA ILE A 408 -0.95 -1.66 2.91
C ILE A 408 -1.12 -0.29 2.23
N GLN A 409 -0.30 0.70 2.58
CA GLN A 409 -0.33 2.03 1.96
C GLN A 409 -0.05 1.96 0.46
N ASN A 410 0.93 1.14 0.06
CA ASN A 410 1.22 0.92 -1.35
C ASN A 410 0.05 0.25 -2.09
N TRP A 411 -0.60 -0.75 -1.47
CA TRP A 411 -1.80 -1.39 -2.01
C TRP A 411 -2.95 -0.38 -2.18
N GLN A 412 -3.25 0.43 -1.15
CA GLN A 412 -4.28 1.47 -1.21
C GLN A 412 -4.02 2.44 -2.36
N SER A 413 -2.82 3.03 -2.40
CA SER A 413 -2.43 4.02 -3.41
C SER A 413 -2.48 3.44 -4.83
N THR A 414 -1.92 2.24 -5.03
CA THR A 414 -1.90 1.59 -6.35
C THR A 414 -3.31 1.27 -6.82
N THR A 415 -4.19 0.78 -5.94
CA THR A 415 -5.57 0.44 -6.27
C THR A 415 -6.36 1.69 -6.69
N VAL A 416 -6.24 2.78 -5.92
CA VAL A 416 -6.86 4.08 -6.26
C VAL A 416 -6.37 4.58 -7.62
N HIS A 417 -5.05 4.59 -7.85
CA HIS A 417 -4.48 5.07 -9.11
C HIS A 417 -4.91 4.24 -10.32
N GLN A 418 -5.01 2.91 -10.19
CA GLN A 418 -5.48 2.05 -11.27
C GLN A 418 -6.94 2.32 -11.62
N PHE A 419 -7.78 2.53 -10.60
CA PHE A 419 -9.19 2.84 -10.82
C PHE A 419 -9.38 4.21 -11.50
N ILE A 420 -8.70 5.25 -11.02
CA ILE A 420 -8.77 6.59 -11.62
C ILE A 420 -8.28 6.58 -13.08
N ARG A 421 -7.19 5.86 -13.37
CA ARG A 421 -6.72 5.69 -14.75
C ARG A 421 -7.76 5.02 -15.65
N THR A 422 -8.54 4.10 -15.10
CA THR A 422 -9.63 3.42 -15.83
C THR A 422 -10.72 4.41 -16.19
N ILE A 423 -11.13 5.28 -15.27
CA ILE A 423 -12.08 6.36 -15.52
C ILE A 423 -11.56 7.34 -16.59
N GLN A 424 -10.29 7.77 -16.48
CA GLN A 424 -9.67 8.68 -17.46
C GLN A 424 -9.60 8.05 -18.86
N LEU A 425 -9.30 6.76 -18.95
CA LEU A 425 -9.31 6.03 -20.21
C LEU A 425 -10.72 5.95 -20.80
N MET A 426 -11.76 5.77 -19.98
CA MET A 426 -13.14 5.83 -20.45
C MET A 426 -13.48 7.19 -21.03
N ASP A 427 -13.13 8.28 -20.34
CA ASP A 427 -13.35 9.63 -20.86
C ASP A 427 -12.68 9.82 -22.22
N ALA A 428 -11.44 9.38 -22.37
CA ALA A 428 -10.72 9.42 -23.64
C ALA A 428 -11.41 8.59 -24.74
N LEU A 429 -11.94 7.41 -24.41
CA LEU A 429 -12.66 6.54 -25.35
C LEU A 429 -14.01 7.15 -25.78
N VAL A 430 -14.71 7.78 -24.85
CA VAL A 430 -15.97 8.49 -25.13
C VAL A 430 -15.71 9.69 -26.04
N GLN A 431 -14.63 10.42 -25.78
CA GLN A 431 -14.18 11.54 -26.63
C GLN A 431 -13.77 11.10 -28.03
N GLY A 432 -13.20 9.91 -28.20
CA GLY A 432 -12.77 9.38 -29.50
C GLY A 432 -13.91 8.78 -30.35
N ASN A 433 -14.95 8.23 -29.70
CA ASN A 433 -16.03 7.50 -30.36
C ASN A 433 -17.34 8.29 -30.54
N ARG A 434 -17.29 9.63 -30.46
CA ARG A 434 -18.45 10.56 -30.37
C ARG A 434 -19.64 10.30 -31.31
N LEU A 435 -19.43 9.67 -32.47
CA LEU A 435 -20.47 9.43 -33.49
C LEU A 435 -20.66 7.95 -33.89
N ASN A 436 -19.70 7.06 -33.62
CA ASN A 436 -19.66 5.72 -34.25
C ASN A 436 -20.55 4.65 -33.60
N SER A 437 -20.89 4.77 -32.31
CA SER A 437 -21.87 3.87 -31.69
C SER A 437 -23.30 4.41 -31.74
N GLY A 438 -23.50 5.71 -32.04
CA GLY A 438 -24.80 6.37 -32.17
C GLY A 438 -25.76 5.72 -33.18
N GLN A 439 -25.22 4.99 -34.17
CA GLN A 439 -26.02 4.23 -35.14
C GLN A 439 -26.42 2.83 -34.64
N LEU A 440 -25.76 2.30 -33.62
CA LEU A 440 -25.95 0.94 -33.10
C LEU A 440 -26.68 0.93 -31.73
N ASN A 441 -26.53 1.96 -30.92
CA ASN A 441 -27.19 2.06 -29.61
C ASN A 441 -28.49 2.87 -29.62
N VAL A 442 -28.73 3.68 -30.66
CA VAL A 442 -29.84 4.62 -30.73
C VAL A 442 -30.49 4.59 -32.11
N GLN A 443 -31.81 4.61 -32.14
CA GLN A 443 -32.61 4.85 -33.32
C GLN A 443 -33.10 6.30 -33.34
N PHE A 444 -32.99 6.94 -34.50
CA PHE A 444 -33.60 8.26 -34.71
C PHE A 444 -35.04 8.08 -35.18
N THR A 445 -36.00 8.54 -34.39
CA THR A 445 -37.40 8.66 -34.78
C THR A 445 -37.70 10.10 -35.12
N LEU A 446 -38.24 10.32 -36.32
CA LEU A 446 -38.56 11.65 -36.81
C LEU A 446 -40.03 11.95 -36.54
N ASN A 447 -40.30 13.01 -35.79
CA ASN A 447 -41.63 13.58 -35.72
C ASN A 447 -41.76 14.70 -36.76
N ARG A 448 -42.46 14.41 -37.86
CA ARG A 448 -42.65 15.38 -38.95
C ARG A 448 -43.55 16.57 -38.57
N ALA A 449 -44.41 16.41 -37.56
CA ALA A 449 -45.29 17.47 -37.10
C ALA A 449 -44.55 18.51 -36.25
N THR A 450 -43.71 18.06 -35.32
CA THR A 450 -42.94 18.93 -34.41
C THR A 450 -41.56 19.33 -34.96
N ARG A 451 -41.14 18.75 -36.10
CA ARG A 451 -39.79 18.90 -36.68
C ARG A 451 -38.68 18.49 -35.70
N GLU A 452 -38.95 17.51 -34.86
CA GLU A 452 -38.00 16.98 -33.90
C GLU A 452 -37.46 15.63 -34.34
N ALA A 453 -36.18 15.40 -34.06
CA ALA A 453 -35.54 14.10 -34.17
C ALA A 453 -35.35 13.55 -32.75
N ARG A 454 -36.13 12.52 -32.39
CA ARG A 454 -35.99 11.83 -31.11
C ARG A 454 -34.96 10.72 -31.24
N MET A 455 -34.06 10.67 -30.27
CA MET A 455 -33.17 9.54 -30.08
C MET A 455 -33.84 8.56 -29.13
N ILE A 456 -34.19 7.38 -29.61
CA ILE A 456 -34.77 6.31 -28.80
C ILE A 456 -33.71 5.22 -28.67
N PRO A 457 -33.48 4.64 -27.48
CA PRO A 457 -32.57 3.50 -27.36
C PRO A 457 -32.93 2.38 -28.33
N GLN A 458 -31.94 1.89 -29.07
CA GLN A 458 -32.12 0.77 -30.00
C GLN A 458 -32.53 -0.48 -29.23
N LYS A 459 -33.46 -1.24 -29.81
CA LYS A 459 -33.90 -2.52 -29.26
C LYS A 459 -33.35 -3.67 -30.09
N TYR A 460 -32.77 -4.64 -29.41
CA TYR A 460 -32.37 -5.91 -29.99
C TYR A 460 -33.20 -7.00 -29.30
N ASP A 461 -34.22 -7.50 -29.99
CA ASP A 461 -35.20 -8.44 -29.45
C ASP A 461 -35.92 -7.86 -28.20
N LEU A 462 -35.87 -8.52 -27.04
CA LEU A 462 -36.45 -8.02 -25.77
C LEU A 462 -35.52 -7.09 -24.98
N CYS A 463 -34.32 -6.82 -25.51
CA CYS A 463 -33.27 -6.06 -24.84
C CYS A 463 -33.22 -4.61 -25.38
N THR A 464 -33.05 -3.64 -24.48
CA THR A 464 -32.96 -2.20 -24.83
C THR A 464 -31.58 -1.65 -24.51
N CYS A 465 -30.92 -0.99 -25.47
CA CYS A 465 -29.56 -0.46 -25.33
C CYS A 465 -29.39 0.62 -24.26
N GLY A 466 -30.50 1.23 -23.81
CA GLY A 466 -30.50 2.21 -22.72
C GLY A 466 -30.46 1.58 -21.34
N LEU A 467 -30.71 0.26 -21.23
CA LEU A 467 -30.80 -0.45 -19.94
C LEU A 467 -29.79 -1.60 -19.82
N SER A 468 -29.33 -2.17 -20.94
CA SER A 468 -28.38 -3.28 -20.93
C SER A 468 -27.60 -3.42 -22.25
N PRO A 469 -26.40 -4.04 -22.23
CA PRO A 469 -25.62 -4.32 -23.43
C PRO A 469 -26.25 -5.44 -24.25
N CYS A 470 -27.08 -5.07 -25.22
CA CYS A 470 -27.76 -6.04 -26.07
C CYS A 470 -26.85 -6.61 -27.16
N LEU A 471 -27.08 -7.87 -27.48
CA LEU A 471 -26.33 -8.68 -28.44
C LEU A 471 -27.31 -9.53 -29.23
N LYS A 472 -27.19 -9.49 -30.56
CA LYS A 472 -27.98 -10.29 -31.50
C LYS A 472 -27.06 -10.81 -32.60
N ILE A 473 -27.32 -12.00 -33.11
CA ILE A 473 -26.60 -12.52 -34.28
C ILE A 473 -26.82 -11.58 -35.47
N LEU A 474 -25.72 -11.14 -36.09
CA LEU A 474 -25.76 -10.27 -37.25
C LEU A 474 -26.54 -10.97 -38.35
N SER A 475 -27.56 -10.30 -38.86
CA SER A 475 -28.44 -10.85 -39.87
C SER A 475 -28.56 -9.89 -41.05
N ILE A 476 -28.65 -10.45 -42.26
CA ILE A 476 -28.91 -9.72 -43.49
C ILE A 476 -30.43 -9.71 -43.68
N TYR A 477 -31.00 -8.52 -43.84
CA TYR A 477 -32.44 -8.32 -44.02
C TYR A 477 -32.73 -7.81 -45.43
N ASN A 478 -33.86 -8.23 -46.00
CA ASN A 478 -34.42 -7.63 -47.20
C ASN A 478 -35.50 -6.64 -46.77
N TYR A 479 -35.44 -5.40 -47.27
CA TYR A 479 -36.47 -4.41 -47.02
C TYR A 479 -37.56 -4.50 -48.10
N SER A 480 -38.79 -4.77 -47.67
CA SER A 480 -39.95 -4.78 -48.56
C SER A 480 -40.62 -3.41 -48.56
N LEU A 481 -40.50 -2.69 -49.67
CA LEU A 481 -41.19 -1.40 -49.87
C LEU A 481 -42.73 -1.51 -49.77
N THR A 482 -43.29 -2.67 -50.15
CA THR A 482 -44.75 -2.89 -50.17
C THR A 482 -45.33 -3.22 -48.80
N LYS A 483 -44.54 -3.85 -47.92
CA LYS A 483 -44.96 -4.18 -46.54
C LYS A 483 -44.39 -3.21 -45.50
N ASN A 484 -43.47 -2.33 -45.90
CA ASN A 484 -42.69 -1.47 -45.03
C ASN A 484 -42.06 -2.26 -43.86
N ASP A 485 -41.50 -3.43 -44.17
CA ASP A 485 -41.00 -4.38 -43.18
C ASP A 485 -39.69 -5.04 -43.64
N TYR A 486 -38.91 -5.52 -42.69
CA TYR A 486 -37.64 -6.19 -42.89
C TYR A 486 -37.80 -7.69 -42.72
N THR A 487 -37.61 -8.46 -43.78
CA THR A 487 -37.58 -9.93 -43.70
C THR A 487 -36.15 -10.42 -43.57
N GLN A 488 -35.87 -11.20 -42.52
CA GLN A 488 -34.54 -11.81 -42.31
C GLN A 488 -34.24 -12.81 -43.45
N ILE A 489 -33.13 -12.59 -44.17
CA ILE A 489 -32.69 -13.44 -45.28
C ILE A 489 -31.69 -14.50 -44.78
N PHE A 490 -30.71 -14.06 -44.00
CA PHE A 490 -29.58 -14.89 -43.61
C PHE A 490 -29.01 -14.43 -42.27
N GLN A 491 -28.69 -15.37 -41.39
CA GLN A 491 -27.91 -15.09 -40.19
C GLN A 491 -26.45 -15.37 -40.50
N VAL A 492 -25.58 -14.39 -40.26
CA VAL A 492 -24.14 -14.55 -40.43
C VAL A 492 -23.61 -15.30 -39.21
N PRO A 493 -23.22 -16.58 -39.33
CA PRO A 493 -22.84 -17.38 -38.18
C PRO A 493 -21.61 -16.78 -37.48
N HIS A 494 -21.63 -16.72 -36.15
CA HIS A 494 -20.56 -16.18 -35.31
C HIS A 494 -20.27 -14.67 -35.44
N PHE A 495 -21.03 -13.95 -36.26
CA PHE A 495 -20.99 -12.48 -36.29
C PHE A 495 -22.15 -11.94 -35.47
N TYR A 496 -21.88 -10.89 -34.70
CA TYR A 496 -22.85 -10.28 -33.82
C TYR A 496 -22.97 -8.79 -34.09
N THR A 497 -24.19 -8.29 -33.96
CA THR A 497 -24.50 -6.87 -33.84
C THR A 497 -25.08 -6.62 -32.46
N GLY A 498 -24.93 -5.42 -31.95
CA GLY A 498 -25.41 -5.05 -30.64
C GLY A 498 -25.19 -3.58 -30.42
N CYS A 499 -25.49 -3.13 -29.21
CA CYS A 499 -25.46 -1.71 -28.88
C CYS A 499 -24.10 -1.03 -29.11
N TYR A 500 -22.98 -1.77 -29.21
CA TYR A 500 -21.64 -1.20 -29.36
C TYR A 500 -20.80 -1.95 -30.39
N SER A 501 -19.97 -1.19 -31.10
CA SER A 501 -19.01 -1.66 -32.10
C SER A 501 -17.86 -2.49 -31.50
N PHE A 502 -17.59 -2.33 -30.20
CA PHE A 502 -16.62 -3.12 -29.45
C PHE A 502 -17.34 -4.03 -28.47
N ASN A 503 -17.64 -5.26 -28.91
CA ASN A 503 -18.18 -6.30 -28.06
C ASN A 503 -17.22 -7.49 -28.07
N PHE A 504 -16.22 -7.44 -27.19
CA PHE A 504 -15.27 -8.55 -27.03
C PHE A 504 -15.99 -9.71 -26.34
N THR A 505 -16.29 -10.75 -27.10
CA THR A 505 -16.59 -12.07 -26.56
C THR A 505 -15.25 -12.76 -26.33
N PHE A 506 -14.93 -13.04 -25.06
CA PHE A 506 -13.75 -13.82 -24.67
C PHE A 506 -14.18 -15.19 -24.16
#